data_AF-A0A7L5JMH8-F1
#
_entry.id   AF-A0A7L5JMH8-F1
#
_cell.length_a   1.000
_cell.length_b   1.000
_cell.length_c   1.000
_cell.angle_alpha   90.00
_cell.angle_beta   90.00
_cell.angle_gamma   90.00
#
_symmetry.space_group_name_H-M   'P 1'
#
loop_
_entity.id
_entity.type
_entity.pdbx_description
1 polymer ?
#
loop_
_entity_poly.entity_id
_entity_poly.type
_entity_poly.pdbx_seq_one_letter_code
_entity_poly.pdbx_strand_id
1 'polypeptide(L)'
;MARFIVLFLIFLNFSFANSLGLTKTDLVILNKIKSLADEPIMKYSLMAIAIKESSVGKNMANFSSNDFGLFQSNIKTVLSRQYIKDTPQNRKYYALKLMNNVGFATANAIIELEYWREVHKDNWIKIWSSYNTGFSYRSDTGYLYAKSILEITKKLKQEYGL
;
A
#
# COMPACT_ATOMS: atom_id res chain seq x y z
N MET A 1 35.63 -45.52 -28.82
CA MET A 1 35.25 -44.72 -27.64
C MET A 1 34.63 -43.40 -28.10
N ALA A 2 33.29 -43.35 -28.22
CA ALA A 2 32.59 -42.14 -28.62
C ALA A 2 32.38 -41.24 -27.40
N ARG A 3 32.98 -40.06 -27.40
CA ARG A 3 32.77 -39.04 -26.37
C ARG A 3 31.47 -38.31 -26.68
N PHE A 4 30.43 -38.54 -25.89
CA PHE A 4 29.22 -37.73 -25.90
C PHE A 4 29.51 -36.40 -25.19
N ILE A 5 29.49 -35.30 -25.93
CA ILE A 5 29.47 -33.95 -25.36
C ILE A 5 28.00 -33.58 -25.17
N VAL A 6 27.55 -33.53 -23.91
CA VAL A 6 26.22 -33.00 -23.56
C VAL A 6 26.35 -31.49 -23.45
N LEU A 7 25.80 -30.75 -24.42
CA LEU A 7 25.67 -29.30 -24.35
C LEU A 7 24.43 -28.96 -23.51
N PHE A 8 24.63 -28.43 -22.30
CA PHE A 8 23.54 -27.97 -21.45
C PHE A 8 23.13 -26.55 -21.92
N LEU A 9 22.07 -26.46 -22.73
CA LEU A 9 21.46 -25.18 -23.09
C LEU A 9 20.67 -24.65 -21.89
N ILE A 10 21.29 -23.73 -21.14
CA ILE A 10 20.60 -22.95 -20.11
C ILE A 10 19.73 -21.91 -20.84
N PHE A 11 18.44 -22.21 -20.97
CA PHE A 11 17.45 -21.20 -21.33
C PHE A 11 17.28 -20.24 -20.14
N LEU A 12 18.06 -19.17 -20.13
CA LEU A 12 17.80 -18.01 -19.27
C LEU A 12 16.52 -17.33 -19.79
N ASN A 13 15.39 -17.69 -19.18
CA ASN A 13 14.17 -16.89 -19.32
C ASN A 13 14.43 -15.54 -18.62
N PHE A 14 14.85 -14.54 -19.40
CA PHE A 14 14.73 -13.14 -19.00
C PHE A 14 13.24 -12.78 -18.98
N SER A 15 12.53 -13.26 -17.96
CA SER A 15 11.28 -12.64 -17.57
C SER A 15 11.63 -11.20 -17.20
N PHE A 16 11.21 -10.23 -18.02
CA PHE A 16 11.22 -8.82 -17.65
C PHE A 16 10.31 -8.65 -16.43
N ALA A 17 10.85 -8.94 -15.25
CA ALA A 17 10.23 -8.60 -13.99
C ALA A 17 10.22 -7.07 -13.94
N ASN A 18 9.04 -6.47 -14.04
CA ASN A 18 8.91 -5.03 -13.81
C ASN A 18 9.34 -4.71 -12.38
N SER A 19 9.87 -3.50 -12.14
CA SER A 19 10.65 -3.23 -10.92
C SER A 19 9.85 -3.27 -9.61
N LEU A 20 8.52 -3.36 -9.70
CA LEU A 20 7.58 -3.52 -8.59
C LEU A 20 6.87 -4.89 -8.56
N GLY A 21 7.13 -5.79 -9.53
CA GLY A 21 6.49 -7.11 -9.61
C GLY A 21 4.97 -7.09 -9.83
N LEU A 22 4.42 -6.04 -10.46
CA LEU A 22 2.99 -5.85 -10.69
C LEU A 22 2.47 -6.71 -11.84
N THR A 23 1.35 -7.38 -11.62
CA THR A 23 0.58 -8.10 -12.64
C THR A 23 -0.41 -7.17 -13.36
N LYS A 24 -1.01 -7.65 -14.46
CA LYS A 24 -2.10 -6.90 -15.14
C LYS A 24 -3.28 -6.62 -14.18
N THR A 25 -3.62 -7.58 -13.33
CA THR A 25 -4.68 -7.41 -12.31
C THR A 25 -4.30 -6.33 -11.30
N ASP A 26 -3.03 -6.30 -10.85
CA ASP A 26 -2.55 -5.26 -9.94
C ASP A 26 -2.72 -3.87 -10.58
N LEU A 27 -2.39 -3.71 -11.86
CA LEU A 27 -2.57 -2.43 -12.58
C LEU A 27 -4.04 -2.01 -12.69
N VAL A 28 -4.98 -2.95 -12.84
CA VAL A 28 -6.42 -2.64 -12.82
C VAL A 28 -6.84 -2.11 -11.45
N ILE A 29 -6.39 -2.74 -10.37
CA ILE A 29 -6.67 -2.31 -9.00
C ILE A 29 -6.07 -0.92 -8.74
N LEU A 30 -4.81 -0.69 -9.15
CA LEU A 30 -4.14 0.60 -8.97
C LEU A 30 -4.83 1.72 -9.77
N ASN A 31 -5.29 1.45 -11.00
CA ASN A 31 -6.09 2.42 -11.75
C ASN A 31 -7.42 2.75 -11.05
N LYS A 32 -8.07 1.76 -10.44
CA LYS A 32 -9.27 1.99 -9.64
C LYS A 32 -8.97 2.83 -8.40
N ILE A 33 -7.85 2.60 -7.71
CA ILE A 33 -7.42 3.46 -6.60
C ILE A 33 -7.17 4.89 -7.09
N LYS A 34 -6.45 5.04 -8.21
CA LYS A 34 -6.11 6.33 -8.83
C LYS A 34 -7.36 7.15 -9.18
N SER A 35 -8.47 6.51 -9.54
CA SER A 35 -9.72 7.20 -9.87
C SER A 35 -10.55 7.64 -8.64
N LEU A 36 -10.16 7.26 -7.42
CA LEU A 36 -10.90 7.55 -6.18
C LEU A 36 -10.38 8.77 -5.41
N ALA A 37 -9.31 9.40 -5.90
CA ALA A 37 -8.79 10.66 -5.39
C ALA A 37 -8.63 11.63 -6.56
N ASP A 38 -8.61 12.94 -6.30
CA ASP A 38 -8.47 13.96 -7.35
C ASP A 38 -7.04 14.50 -7.45
N GLU A 39 -6.45 14.82 -6.29
CA GLU A 39 -5.12 15.41 -6.21
C GLU A 39 -4.03 14.42 -6.64
N PRO A 40 -3.09 14.81 -7.54
CA PRO A 40 -2.05 13.92 -8.02
C PRO A 40 -1.26 13.23 -6.89
N ILE A 41 -0.80 13.99 -5.89
CA ILE A 41 0.01 13.41 -4.81
C ILE A 41 -0.77 12.41 -3.95
N MET A 42 -2.08 12.63 -3.74
CA MET A 42 -2.95 11.69 -3.06
C MET A 42 -3.12 10.39 -3.89
N LYS A 43 -3.37 10.51 -5.20
CA LYS A 43 -3.49 9.36 -6.12
C LYS A 43 -2.28 8.43 -6.04
N TYR A 44 -1.08 9.01 -6.18
CA TYR A 44 0.15 8.22 -6.14
C TYR A 44 0.46 7.70 -4.75
N SER A 45 0.17 8.46 -3.69
CA SER A 45 0.34 8.00 -2.31
C SER A 45 -0.50 6.76 -2.05
N LEU A 46 -1.78 6.77 -2.41
CA LEU A 46 -2.68 5.63 -2.23
C LEU A 46 -2.19 4.41 -3.02
N MET A 47 -1.83 4.57 -4.30
CA MET A 47 -1.27 3.47 -5.09
C MET A 47 0.00 2.89 -4.46
N ALA A 48 0.93 3.75 -4.04
CA ALA A 48 2.19 3.34 -3.45
C ALA A 48 1.99 2.64 -2.09
N ILE A 49 1.08 3.14 -1.26
CA ILE A 49 0.69 2.53 0.02
C ILE A 49 0.05 1.15 -0.24
N ALA A 50 -0.87 1.03 -1.20
CA ALA A 50 -1.48 -0.26 -1.52
C ALA A 50 -0.44 -1.32 -1.94
N ILE A 51 0.58 -0.93 -2.70
CA ILE A 51 1.71 -1.80 -3.06
C ILE A 51 2.52 -2.17 -1.81
N LYS A 52 2.87 -1.16 -1.00
CA LYS A 52 3.75 -1.32 0.16
C LYS A 52 3.13 -2.16 1.28
N GLU A 53 1.84 -1.96 1.53
CA GLU A 53 1.14 -2.49 2.70
C GLU A 53 0.57 -3.88 2.45
N SER A 54 -0.03 -4.11 1.28
CA SER A 54 -0.77 -5.36 1.01
C SER A 54 -0.31 -6.08 -0.26
N SER A 55 0.71 -5.58 -0.94
CA SER A 55 1.09 -6.05 -2.28
C SER A 55 -0.10 -6.03 -3.24
N VAL A 56 -0.86 -4.93 -3.21
CA VAL A 56 -2.09 -4.72 -4.00
C VAL A 56 -3.18 -5.74 -3.65
N GLY A 57 -3.34 -6.03 -2.36
CA GLY A 57 -4.40 -6.86 -1.82
C GLY A 57 -4.12 -8.37 -1.76
N LYS A 58 -2.86 -8.78 -1.94
CA LYS A 58 -2.43 -10.18 -1.74
C LYS A 58 -2.31 -10.53 -0.25
N ASN A 59 -1.96 -9.54 0.57
CA ASN A 59 -1.85 -9.65 2.03
C ASN A 59 -2.86 -8.73 2.70
N MET A 60 -4.05 -9.26 3.01
CA MET A 60 -5.20 -8.44 3.42
C MET A 60 -5.39 -8.31 4.93
N ALA A 61 -4.66 -9.07 5.75
CA ALA A 61 -4.82 -9.06 7.19
C ALA A 61 -3.48 -9.27 7.89
N ASN A 62 -3.18 -8.39 8.84
CA ASN A 62 -2.12 -8.56 9.82
C ASN A 62 -2.76 -8.61 11.21
N PHE A 63 -2.94 -9.84 11.73
CA PHE A 63 -3.55 -10.04 13.04
C PHE A 63 -2.65 -9.66 14.21
N SER A 64 -1.33 -9.52 14.00
CA SER A 64 -0.41 -9.11 15.06
C SER A 64 -0.61 -7.63 15.40
N SER A 65 -0.72 -6.77 14.40
CA SER A 65 -0.95 -5.33 14.56
C SER A 65 -2.44 -4.94 14.50
N ASN A 66 -3.31 -5.83 14.04
CA ASN A 66 -4.73 -5.58 13.76
C ASN A 66 -4.98 -4.59 12.62
N ASP A 67 -4.21 -4.77 11.54
CA ASP A 67 -4.30 -3.96 10.33
C ASP A 67 -4.94 -4.77 9.19
N PHE A 68 -5.84 -4.12 8.43
CA PHE A 68 -6.68 -4.83 7.46
C PHE A 68 -6.86 -4.07 6.15
N GLY A 69 -7.10 -4.85 5.10
CA GLY A 69 -7.44 -4.38 3.76
C GLY A 69 -6.25 -3.85 2.98
N LEU A 70 -6.57 -3.22 1.87
CA LEU A 70 -5.62 -2.79 0.82
C LEU A 70 -4.53 -1.85 1.35
N PHE A 71 -4.85 -1.03 2.34
CA PHE A 71 -3.96 -0.01 2.91
C PHE A 71 -3.53 -0.32 4.35
N GLN A 72 -3.78 -1.55 4.83
CA GLN A 72 -3.46 -2.01 6.20
C GLN A 72 -3.90 -1.00 7.27
N SER A 73 -5.17 -0.58 7.22
CA SER A 73 -5.70 0.38 8.19
C SER A 73 -5.90 -0.29 9.54
N ASN A 74 -5.38 0.33 10.61
CA ASN A 74 -5.54 -0.20 11.96
C ASN A 74 -7.01 -0.15 12.42
N ILE A 75 -7.52 -1.28 12.91
CA ILE A 75 -8.93 -1.38 13.27
C ILE A 75 -9.36 -0.39 14.36
N LYS A 76 -8.47 -0.06 15.32
CA LYS A 76 -8.80 0.92 16.37
C LYS A 76 -8.96 2.31 15.78
N THR A 77 -8.07 2.70 14.88
CA THR A 77 -8.13 3.99 14.18
C THR A 77 -9.40 4.08 13.34
N VAL A 78 -9.73 3.04 12.58
CA VAL A 78 -10.94 2.98 11.74
C VAL A 78 -12.22 3.14 12.59
N LEU A 79 -12.30 2.48 13.74
CA LEU A 79 -13.45 2.62 14.64
C LEU A 79 -13.51 4.02 15.25
N SER A 80 -12.37 4.56 15.69
CA SER A 80 -12.26 5.89 16.29
C SER A 80 -12.68 7.00 15.33
N ARG A 81 -12.19 6.98 14.08
CA ARG A 81 -12.52 7.99 13.04
C ARG A 81 -13.99 7.99 12.64
N GLN A 82 -14.70 6.88 12.88
CA GLN A 82 -16.12 6.73 12.60
C GLN A 82 -17.00 6.86 13.85
N TYR A 83 -16.42 7.20 15.01
CA TYR A 83 -17.13 7.31 16.29
C TYR A 83 -17.86 6.01 16.69
N ILE A 84 -17.30 4.86 16.32
CA ILE A 84 -17.85 3.55 16.63
C ILE A 84 -17.19 2.99 17.88
N LYS A 85 -18.01 2.46 18.80
CA LYS A 85 -17.51 1.80 20.02
C LYS A 85 -16.61 0.62 19.66
N ASP A 86 -15.45 0.55 20.33
CA ASP A 86 -14.50 -0.54 20.16
C ASP A 86 -14.99 -1.82 20.85
N THR A 87 -15.65 -2.69 20.09
CA THR A 87 -16.13 -4.02 20.52
C THR A 87 -15.63 -5.11 19.58
N PRO A 88 -15.48 -6.37 20.02
CA PRO A 88 -15.07 -7.48 19.15
C PRO A 88 -15.94 -7.63 17.90
N GLN A 89 -17.25 -7.42 18.03
CA GLN A 89 -18.22 -7.49 16.92
C GLN A 89 -17.96 -6.40 15.89
N ASN A 90 -17.74 -5.16 16.35
CA ASN A 90 -17.45 -4.03 15.47
C ASN A 90 -16.08 -4.21 14.80
N ARG A 91 -15.04 -4.63 15.54
CA ARG A 91 -13.73 -4.93 14.96
C ARG A 91 -13.83 -5.97 13.83
N LYS A 92 -14.55 -7.07 14.06
CA LYS A 92 -14.77 -8.11 13.04
C LYS A 92 -15.51 -7.54 11.82
N TYR A 93 -16.60 -6.81 12.03
CA TYR A 93 -17.38 -6.23 10.94
C TYR A 93 -16.53 -5.27 10.09
N TYR A 94 -15.83 -4.33 10.73
CA TYR A 94 -15.04 -3.33 10.01
C TYR A 94 -13.77 -3.91 9.39
N ALA A 95 -13.12 -4.90 9.99
CA ALA A 95 -12.02 -5.64 9.37
C ALA A 95 -12.47 -6.31 8.07
N LEU A 96 -13.60 -7.04 8.10
CA LEU A 96 -14.18 -7.64 6.90
C LEU A 96 -14.58 -6.58 5.86
N LYS A 97 -15.09 -5.43 6.30
CA LYS A 97 -15.46 -4.32 5.41
C LYS A 97 -14.23 -3.72 4.72
N LEU A 98 -13.12 -3.51 5.44
CA LEU A 98 -11.84 -3.06 4.87
C LEU A 98 -11.29 -4.06 3.84
N MET A 99 -11.47 -5.35 4.09
CA MET A 99 -10.96 -6.40 3.19
C MET A 99 -11.80 -6.56 1.92
N ASN A 100 -13.11 -6.35 1.99
CA ASN A 100 -14.03 -6.68 0.89
C ASN A 100 -14.57 -5.45 0.14
N ASN A 101 -14.41 -4.25 0.67
CA ASN A 101 -14.90 -3.01 0.05
C ASN A 101 -13.75 -2.02 -0.18
N VAL A 102 -13.26 -2.00 -1.42
CA VAL A 102 -12.15 -1.11 -1.85
C VAL A 102 -12.47 0.37 -1.63
N GLY A 103 -13.72 0.80 -1.89
CA GLY A 103 -14.12 2.19 -1.67
C GLY A 103 -14.06 2.57 -0.20
N PHE A 104 -14.53 1.70 0.68
CA PHE A 104 -14.45 1.89 2.12
C PHE A 104 -13.00 1.92 2.64
N ALA A 105 -12.16 0.99 2.17
CA ALA A 105 -10.74 0.97 2.53
C ALA A 105 -10.02 2.25 2.04
N THR A 106 -10.32 2.70 0.83
CA THR A 106 -9.71 3.91 0.25
C THR A 106 -10.15 5.16 1.00
N ALA A 107 -11.43 5.28 1.35
CA ALA A 107 -11.93 6.40 2.14
C ALA A 107 -11.24 6.49 3.51
N ASN A 108 -11.02 5.36 4.20
CA ASN A 108 -10.30 5.36 5.47
C ASN A 108 -8.83 5.74 5.32
N ALA A 109 -8.16 5.27 4.26
CA ALA A 109 -6.78 5.66 3.98
C ALA A 109 -6.66 7.17 3.68
N ILE A 110 -7.61 7.74 2.92
CA ILE A 110 -7.68 9.19 2.66
C ILE A 110 -7.88 9.96 3.98
N ILE A 111 -8.83 9.54 4.83
CA ILE A 111 -9.06 10.19 6.14
C ILE A 111 -7.78 10.21 6.98
N GLU A 112 -7.02 9.11 7.00
CA GLU A 112 -5.77 9.03 7.75
C GLU A 112 -4.67 9.91 7.14
N LEU A 113 -4.51 9.91 5.82
CA LEU A 113 -3.55 10.78 5.13
C LEU A 113 -3.89 12.27 5.32
N GLU A 114 -5.17 12.65 5.24
CA GLU A 114 -5.62 14.02 5.46
C GLU A 114 -5.42 14.48 6.91
N TYR A 115 -5.65 13.60 7.88
CA TYR A 115 -5.31 13.89 9.28
C TYR A 115 -3.81 14.19 9.43
N TRP A 116 -2.95 13.34 8.87
CA TRP A 116 -1.50 13.58 8.95
C TRP A 116 -1.05 14.79 8.13
N ARG A 117 -1.73 15.09 7.02
CA ARG A 117 -1.53 16.31 6.24
C ARG A 117 -1.81 17.55 7.06
N GLU A 118 -2.90 17.55 7.81
CA GLU A 118 -3.24 18.64 8.73
C GLU A 118 -2.18 18.80 9.84
N VAL A 119 -1.72 17.69 10.42
CA VAL A 119 -0.68 17.69 11.47
C VAL A 119 0.66 18.22 10.94
N HIS A 120 1.06 17.82 9.73
CA HIS A 120 2.39 18.08 9.18
C HIS A 120 2.47 19.19 8.15
N LYS A 121 1.35 19.88 7.88
CA LYS A 121 1.26 21.05 6.99
C LYS A 121 1.85 20.76 5.61
N ASP A 122 1.26 19.76 4.92
CA ASP A 122 1.64 19.33 3.57
C ASP A 122 3.08 18.78 3.43
N ASN A 123 3.79 18.51 4.54
CA ASN A 123 5.09 17.84 4.48
C ASN A 123 4.92 16.34 4.22
N TRP A 124 4.83 15.97 2.94
CA TRP A 124 4.52 14.60 2.50
C TRP A 124 5.49 13.52 2.99
N ILE A 125 6.75 13.85 3.23
CA ILE A 125 7.69 12.91 3.85
C ILE A 125 7.24 12.58 5.27
N LYS A 126 6.90 13.59 6.09
CA LYS A 126 6.37 13.36 7.44
C LYS A 126 4.98 12.71 7.42
N ILE A 127 4.13 13.06 6.46
CA ILE A 127 2.79 12.46 6.29
C ILE A 127 2.93 10.95 6.06
N TRP A 128 3.74 10.53 5.08
CA TRP A 128 3.97 9.10 4.83
C TRP A 128 4.64 8.40 6.00
N SER A 129 5.61 9.04 6.66
CA SER A 129 6.21 8.49 7.88
C SER A 129 5.16 8.25 8.97
N SER A 130 4.29 9.23 9.22
CA SER A 130 3.24 9.11 10.23
C SER A 130 2.13 8.15 9.87
N TYR A 131 1.84 7.95 8.58
CA TYR A 131 0.88 6.93 8.16
C TYR A 131 1.27 5.54 8.70
N ASN A 132 2.58 5.24 8.74
CA ASN A 132 3.09 3.97 9.25
C ASN A 132 3.36 3.99 10.76
N THR A 133 4.03 5.04 11.28
CA THR A 133 4.55 5.04 12.66
C THR A 133 3.85 6.02 13.60
N GLY A 134 2.76 6.66 13.15
CA GLY A 134 2.06 7.68 13.91
C GLY A 134 2.94 8.87 14.27
N PHE A 135 2.91 9.30 15.53
CA PHE A 135 3.74 10.40 16.02
C PHE A 135 5.25 10.09 16.06
N SER A 136 5.65 8.83 15.89
CA SER A 136 7.06 8.41 15.80
C SER A 136 7.64 8.60 14.38
N TYR A 137 7.19 9.61 13.65
CA TYR A 137 7.56 9.86 12.24
C TYR A 137 9.04 10.17 12.03
N ARG A 138 9.76 10.57 13.08
CA ARG A 138 11.21 10.82 13.06
C ARG A 138 12.05 9.56 13.29
N SER A 139 11.42 8.42 13.51
CA SER A 139 12.12 7.14 13.62
C SER A 139 12.70 6.72 12.26
N ASP A 140 13.75 5.91 12.29
CA ASP A 140 14.33 5.32 11.08
C ASP A 140 13.28 4.54 10.28
N THR A 141 12.40 3.80 10.97
CA THR A 141 11.28 3.08 10.35
C THR A 141 10.36 4.02 9.58
N GLY A 142 9.96 5.14 10.18
CA GLY A 142 9.10 6.13 9.53
C GLY A 142 9.78 6.76 8.32
N TYR A 143 11.06 7.11 8.44
CA TYR A 143 11.83 7.68 7.34
C TYR A 143 12.00 6.69 6.17
N LEU A 144 12.39 5.45 6.46
CA LEU A 144 12.55 4.39 5.46
C LEU A 144 11.23 4.06 4.77
N TYR A 145 10.11 4.10 5.51
CA TYR A 145 8.79 3.95 4.94
C TYR A 145 8.47 5.07 3.93
N ALA A 146 8.63 6.33 4.33
CA ALA A 146 8.38 7.48 3.44
C ALA A 146 9.26 7.45 2.20
N LYS A 147 10.54 7.07 2.35
CA LYS A 147 11.45 6.85 1.22
C LYS A 147 10.92 5.76 0.29
N SER A 148 10.44 4.64 0.82
CA SER A 148 9.84 3.56 0.03
C SER A 148 8.62 4.05 -0.77
N ILE A 149 7.74 4.85 -0.16
CA ILE A 149 6.56 5.42 -0.83
C ILE A 149 6.97 6.35 -1.97
N LEU A 150 7.98 7.21 -1.75
CA LEU A 150 8.51 8.10 -2.77
C LEU A 150 9.09 7.33 -3.96
N GLU A 151 9.88 6.28 -3.71
CA GLU A 151 10.47 5.48 -4.78
C GLU A 151 9.42 4.69 -5.57
N ILE A 152 8.41 4.12 -4.90
CA ILE A 152 7.29 3.47 -5.59
C ILE A 152 6.53 4.48 -6.46
N THR A 153 6.29 5.70 -5.95
CA THR A 153 5.62 6.77 -6.71
C THR A 153 6.39 7.14 -7.97
N LYS A 154 7.72 7.26 -7.90
CA LYS A 154 8.56 7.54 -9.08
C LYS A 154 8.44 6.44 -10.12
N LYS A 155 8.53 5.17 -9.68
CA LYS A 155 8.38 4.00 -10.55
C LYS A 155 7.01 3.96 -11.23
N LEU A 156 5.93 4.18 -10.49
CA LEU A 156 4.57 4.25 -11.04
C LEU A 156 4.46 5.25 -12.20
N LYS A 157 5.04 6.45 -12.03
CA LYS A 157 5.04 7.51 -13.06
C LYS A 157 5.90 7.15 -14.27
N GLN A 158 7.12 6.67 -14.03
CA GLN A 158 8.13 6.52 -15.08
C GLN A 158 8.00 5.22 -15.86
N GLU A 159 7.70 4.11 -15.17
CA GLU A 159 7.71 2.77 -15.77
C GLU A 159 6.32 2.31 -16.21
N TYR A 160 5.25 2.78 -15.56
CA TYR A 160 3.88 2.28 -15.79
C TYR A 160 2.95 3.31 -16.44
N GLY A 161 3.38 4.57 -16.60
CA GLY A 161 2.54 5.64 -17.15
C GLY A 161 1.27 5.89 -16.35
N LEU A 162 1.26 5.46 -15.08
CA LEU A 162 0.19 5.73 -14.12
C LEU A 162 0.38 7.11 -13.51
#